data_AF-A0A964TC09-F1
#
_entry.id   AF-A0A964TC09-F1
#
_cell.length_a   1.000
_cell.length_b   1.000
_cell.length_c   1.000
_cell.angle_alpha   90.00
_cell.angle_beta   90.00
_cell.angle_gamma   90.00
#
_symmetry.space_group_name_H-M   'P 1'
#
loop_
_entity.id
_entity.type
_entity.pdbx_description
1 polymer ?
#
loop_
_entity_poly.entity_id
_entity_poly.type
_entity_poly.pdbx_seq_one_letter_code
_entity_poly.pdbx_strand_id
1 'polypeptide(L)'
;MKKTAYIDNNILIDFEDNEIGRFDLIENVDNRIVDLYYSAAHLQEAHEMKESDPSSFHSRLERRCKSISRLTKNKYFYHELPSNQVHKMILEPKEVYETITAVSFGQSMMKAMMNMIDEEQKKSFREQLNINPLRINNYSPKEVIEHINTKLGLFGDMSIVKMVEQSIDFHPQGKTFGLHNRIAGLFEFIDMIGYWKDKYTQKSNYARLWDSNHCYFGIFCDYFISNDRRTRNKAKVAYEIYNIATKVTSSTGSE
;
A
#
# COMPACT_ATOMS: atom_id res chain seq x y z
N MET A 1 12.93 3.20 24.02
CA MET A 1 13.16 3.97 22.77
C MET A 1 11.81 4.37 22.22
N LYS A 2 11.62 5.63 21.82
CA LYS A 2 10.37 6.11 21.19
C LYS A 2 10.20 5.45 19.82
N LYS A 3 8.97 5.10 19.46
CA LYS A 3 8.62 4.38 18.22
C LYS A 3 7.67 5.22 17.35
N THR A 4 7.66 4.95 16.05
CA THR A 4 6.73 5.59 15.10
C THR A 4 5.92 4.56 14.34
N ALA A 5 4.72 4.94 13.92
CA ALA A 5 3.88 4.12 13.06
C ALA A 5 3.31 4.90 11.87
N TYR A 6 3.15 4.22 10.76
CA TYR A 6 2.34 4.68 9.64
C TYR A 6 0.99 3.96 9.68
N ILE A 7 -0.08 4.71 9.48
CA ILE A 7 -1.44 4.18 9.50
C ILE A 7 -1.94 3.95 8.07
N ASP A 8 -2.65 2.86 7.88
CA ASP A 8 -3.40 2.59 6.66
C ASP A 8 -4.75 3.32 6.67
N ASN A 9 -5.40 3.42 5.51
CA ASN A 9 -6.63 4.14 5.35
C ASN A 9 -7.82 3.48 6.07
N ASN A 10 -7.85 2.15 6.19
CA ASN A 10 -8.87 1.46 7.00
C ASN A 10 -8.81 1.85 8.48
N ILE A 11 -7.63 2.05 9.05
CA ILE A 11 -7.46 2.50 10.44
C ILE A 11 -8.07 3.90 10.63
N LEU A 12 -7.95 4.77 9.63
CA LEU A 12 -8.59 6.09 9.66
C LEU A 12 -10.11 5.99 9.61
N ILE A 13 -10.66 5.05 8.83
CA ILE A 13 -12.11 4.82 8.76
C ILE A 13 -12.61 4.34 10.12
N ASP A 14 -11.97 3.33 10.71
CA ASP A 14 -12.34 2.81 12.03
C ASP A 14 -12.24 3.92 13.11
N PHE A 15 -11.23 4.79 13.02
CA PHE A 15 -11.08 5.95 13.90
C PHE A 15 -12.16 7.03 13.68
N GLU A 16 -12.57 7.27 12.43
CA GLU A 16 -13.67 8.19 12.09
C GLU A 16 -15.01 7.71 12.65
N ASP A 17 -15.25 6.41 12.56
CA ASP A 17 -16.48 5.76 13.00
C ASP A 17 -16.48 5.51 14.53
N ASN A 18 -15.40 5.91 15.22
CA ASN A 18 -15.16 5.73 16.65
C ASN A 18 -15.13 4.25 17.09
N GLU A 19 -14.79 3.35 16.17
CA GLU A 19 -14.55 1.93 16.49
C GLU A 19 -13.22 1.75 17.21
N ILE A 20 -12.27 2.68 17.02
CA ILE A 20 -11.00 2.69 17.72
C ILE A 20 -10.55 4.09 18.13
N GLY A 21 -10.09 4.24 19.37
CA GLY A 21 -9.44 5.45 19.86
C GLY A 21 -7.94 5.47 19.59
N ARG A 22 -7.34 6.66 19.54
CA ARG A 22 -5.87 6.82 19.43
C ARG A 22 -5.14 6.12 20.57
N PHE A 23 -5.69 6.22 21.79
CA PHE A 23 -5.09 5.61 22.98
C PHE A 23 -5.10 4.09 22.85
N ASP A 24 -6.26 3.51 22.54
CA ASP A 24 -6.42 2.05 22.35
C ASP A 24 -5.49 1.53 21.25
N LEU A 25 -5.40 2.24 20.12
CA LEU A 25 -4.49 1.88 19.04
C LEU A 25 -3.03 1.78 19.49
N ILE A 26 -2.56 2.78 20.25
CA ILE A 26 -1.18 2.83 20.73
C ILE A 26 -0.95 1.75 21.80
N GLU A 27 -1.89 1.58 22.72
CA GLU A 27 -1.79 0.57 23.79
C GLU A 27 -1.77 -0.85 23.25
N ASN A 28 -2.65 -1.16 22.29
CA ASN A 28 -2.76 -2.49 21.69
C ASN A 28 -1.55 -2.85 20.83
N VAL A 29 -0.95 -1.87 20.13
CA VAL A 29 0.16 -2.13 19.21
C VAL A 29 1.51 -2.08 19.92
N ASP A 30 1.86 -0.92 20.50
CA ASP A 30 3.08 -0.69 21.26
C ASP A 30 3.00 0.69 21.93
N ASN A 31 2.90 0.71 23.27
CA ASN A 31 2.78 1.93 24.05
C ASN A 31 3.97 2.91 23.92
N ARG A 32 5.07 2.49 23.28
CA ARG A 32 6.22 3.33 22.95
C ARG A 32 6.00 4.14 21.67
N ILE A 33 4.92 3.88 20.90
CA ILE A 33 4.56 4.68 19.72
C ILE A 33 4.17 6.07 20.17
N VAL A 34 4.96 7.06 19.76
CA VAL A 34 4.72 8.47 20.06
C VAL A 34 4.09 9.21 18.87
N ASP A 35 4.43 8.77 17.66
CA ASP A 35 4.11 9.47 16.42
C ASP A 35 3.42 8.52 15.44
N LEU A 36 2.28 8.99 14.93
CA LEU A 36 1.52 8.36 13.87
C LEU A 36 1.62 9.27 12.65
N TYR A 37 1.97 8.73 11.49
CA TYR A 37 2.17 9.48 10.25
C TYR A 37 1.09 9.17 9.23
N TYR A 38 0.68 10.20 8.46
CA TYR A 38 -0.10 10.04 7.23
C TYR A 38 0.71 10.45 6.00
N SER A 39 0.17 10.17 4.82
CA SER A 39 0.69 10.62 3.53
C SER A 39 -0.45 11.10 2.62
N ALA A 40 -0.08 11.57 1.41
CA ALA A 40 -1.03 11.99 0.39
C ALA A 40 -1.99 10.87 -0.04
N ALA A 41 -1.60 9.60 0.12
CA ALA A 41 -2.43 8.45 -0.26
C ALA A 41 -3.80 8.46 0.41
N HIS A 42 -3.88 8.82 1.70
CA HIS A 42 -5.15 8.90 2.43
C HIS A 42 -6.12 9.93 1.83
N LEU A 43 -5.58 11.04 1.34
CA LEU A 43 -6.35 12.14 0.79
C LEU A 43 -6.75 11.85 -0.65
N GLN A 44 -5.90 11.16 -1.42
CA GLN A 44 -6.20 10.71 -2.76
C GLN A 44 -7.28 9.61 -2.76
N GLU A 45 -7.21 8.65 -1.83
CA GLU A 45 -8.30 7.69 -1.64
C GLU A 45 -9.63 8.39 -1.31
N ALA A 46 -9.59 9.34 -0.38
CA ALA A 46 -10.77 10.10 0.01
C ALA A 46 -11.33 10.96 -1.13
N HIS A 47 -10.49 11.45 -2.05
CA HIS A 47 -10.92 12.17 -3.25
C HIS A 47 -11.72 11.28 -4.20
N GLU A 48 -11.38 9.99 -4.25
CA GLU A 48 -11.78 9.12 -5.36
C GLU A 48 -12.95 8.20 -5.06
N MET A 49 -13.39 8.11 -3.80
CA MET A 49 -14.72 7.58 -3.50
C MET A 49 -15.76 8.62 -3.94
N LYS A 50 -16.06 8.63 -5.25
CA LYS A 50 -17.04 9.51 -5.89
C LYS A 50 -18.40 9.33 -5.23
N GLU A 51 -18.94 10.43 -4.72
CA GLU A 51 -20.35 10.53 -4.39
C GLU A 51 -21.07 11.32 -5.47
N SER A 52 -22.34 10.98 -5.70
CA SER A 52 -23.20 11.64 -6.67
C SER A 52 -23.54 13.08 -6.27
N ASP A 53 -23.40 13.41 -4.98
CA ASP A 53 -23.70 14.71 -4.37
C ASP A 53 -22.40 15.45 -3.98
N PRO A 54 -22.12 16.64 -4.57
CA PRO A 54 -20.95 17.44 -4.24
C PRO A 54 -20.89 17.94 -2.80
N SER A 55 -22.04 18.12 -2.14
CA SER A 55 -22.11 18.65 -0.77
C SER A 55 -21.71 17.61 0.27
N SER A 56 -22.12 16.36 0.06
CA SER A 56 -21.72 15.21 0.89
C SER A 56 -20.22 14.90 0.70
N PHE A 57 -19.69 15.07 -0.51
CA PHE A 57 -18.25 14.93 -0.78
C PHE A 57 -17.39 15.91 0.05
N HIS A 58 -17.72 17.21 0.05
CA HIS A 58 -16.96 18.21 0.81
C HIS A 58 -16.97 17.94 2.32
N SER A 59 -18.15 17.62 2.87
CA SER A 59 -18.27 17.31 4.30
C SER A 59 -17.47 16.06 4.69
N ARG A 60 -17.43 15.03 3.84
CA ARG A 60 -16.63 13.83 4.07
C ARG A 60 -15.13 14.12 4.05
N LEU A 61 -14.65 14.87 3.05
CA LEU A 61 -13.24 15.25 2.98
C LEU A 61 -12.83 16.11 4.18
N GLU A 62 -13.68 17.06 4.59
CA GLU A 62 -13.43 17.85 5.79
C GLU A 62 -13.35 16.97 7.04
N ARG A 63 -14.25 16.00 7.18
CA ARG A 63 -14.20 14.99 8.25
C ARG A 63 -12.89 14.20 8.21
N ARG A 64 -12.46 13.74 7.03
CA ARG A 64 -11.19 13.03 6.82
C ARG A 64 -10.00 13.87 7.25
N CYS A 65 -9.93 15.13 6.82
CA CYS A 65 -8.87 16.05 7.23
C CYS A 65 -8.82 16.22 8.75
N LYS A 66 -9.98 16.46 9.39
CA LYS A 66 -10.06 16.58 10.86
C LYS A 66 -9.61 15.31 11.57
N SER A 67 -10.01 14.14 11.09
CA SER A 67 -9.63 12.85 11.68
C SER A 67 -8.14 12.57 11.54
N ILE A 68 -7.55 12.83 10.36
CA ILE A 68 -6.10 12.74 10.16
C ILE A 68 -5.38 13.69 11.11
N SER A 69 -5.78 14.95 11.22
CA SER A 69 -5.16 15.91 12.13
C SER A 69 -5.21 15.45 13.58
N ARG A 70 -6.37 14.95 14.05
CA ARG A 70 -6.54 14.41 15.41
C ARG A 70 -5.65 13.19 15.66
N LEU A 71 -5.62 12.25 14.72
CA LEU A 71 -4.90 10.99 14.89
C LEU A 71 -3.40 11.11 14.67
N THR A 72 -2.92 12.00 13.81
CA THR A 72 -1.48 12.09 13.48
C THR A 72 -0.80 13.32 14.07
N LYS A 73 -1.58 14.30 14.55
CA LYS A 73 -1.08 15.63 14.90
C LYS A 73 -0.33 16.26 13.72
N ASN A 74 -0.92 16.13 12.52
CA ASN A 74 -0.41 16.68 11.27
C ASN A 74 0.97 16.14 10.83
N LYS A 75 1.44 15.03 11.41
CA LYS A 75 2.71 14.42 11.01
C LYS A 75 2.57 13.73 9.66
N TYR A 76 3.29 14.25 8.68
CA TYR A 76 3.12 13.94 7.28
C TYR A 76 4.41 13.39 6.66
N PHE A 77 4.26 12.40 5.78
CA PHE A 77 5.29 11.98 4.85
C PHE A 77 5.07 12.60 3.49
N TYR A 78 6.00 13.46 3.08
CA TYR A 78 6.09 14.01 1.74
C TYR A 78 7.05 13.18 0.90
N HIS A 79 6.62 12.74 -0.29
CA HIS A 79 7.47 12.00 -1.22
C HIS A 79 7.86 12.89 -2.39
N GLU A 80 9.14 13.24 -2.47
CA GLU A 80 9.72 14.01 -3.57
C GLU A 80 10.09 13.05 -4.71
N LEU A 81 9.21 12.95 -5.72
CA LEU A 81 9.37 11.99 -6.82
C LEU A 81 10.68 12.14 -7.61
N PRO A 82 11.17 13.36 -7.94
CA PRO A 82 12.43 13.49 -8.69
C PRO A 82 13.64 12.90 -7.97
N SER A 83 13.69 12.99 -6.64
CA SER A 83 14.79 12.48 -5.83
C SER A 83 14.51 11.11 -5.21
N ASN A 84 13.26 10.63 -5.26
CA ASN A 84 12.73 9.48 -4.54
C ASN A 84 12.97 9.56 -3.01
N GLN A 85 13.08 10.77 -2.45
CA GLN A 85 13.24 10.98 -1.02
C GLN A 85 11.90 11.17 -0.31
N VAL A 86 11.84 10.70 0.94
CA VAL A 86 10.69 10.91 1.81
C VAL A 86 11.07 11.80 2.97
N HIS A 87 10.34 12.91 3.12
CA HIS A 87 10.55 13.93 4.13
C HIS A 87 9.47 13.84 5.21
N LYS A 88 9.91 13.92 6.47
CA LYS A 88 9.02 14.07 7.63
C LYS A 88 8.68 15.54 7.80
N MET A 89 7.41 15.86 7.73
CA MET A 89 6.91 17.23 7.84
C MET A 89 5.75 17.30 8.85
N ILE A 90 5.38 18.51 9.22
CA ILE A 90 4.13 18.79 9.92
C ILE A 90 3.32 19.70 9.01
N LEU A 91 2.31 19.15 8.33
CA LEU A 91 1.45 19.88 7.41
C LEU A 91 -0.01 19.55 7.70
N GLU A 92 -0.91 20.51 7.47
CA GLU A 92 -2.32 20.22 7.62
C GLU A 92 -2.84 19.37 6.44
N PRO A 93 -3.70 18.36 6.67
CA PRO A 93 -4.23 17.53 5.59
C PRO A 93 -4.95 18.33 4.50
N LYS A 94 -5.56 19.47 4.87
CA LYS A 94 -6.22 20.36 3.91
C LYS A 94 -5.20 20.99 2.94
N GLU A 95 -4.09 21.50 3.45
CA GLU A 95 -2.99 22.06 2.65
C GLU A 95 -2.39 21.01 1.70
N VAL A 96 -2.17 19.79 2.23
CA VAL A 96 -1.68 18.67 1.41
C VAL A 96 -2.68 18.34 0.29
N TYR A 97 -3.99 18.31 0.61
CA TYR A 97 -5.04 18.03 -0.37
C TYR A 97 -5.10 19.05 -1.51
N GLU A 98 -5.00 20.34 -1.18
CA GLU A 98 -4.97 21.43 -2.16
C GLU A 98 -3.77 21.27 -3.12
N THR A 99 -2.64 20.81 -2.61
CA THR A 99 -1.42 20.59 -3.40
C THR A 99 -1.53 19.41 -4.36
N ILE A 100 -2.13 18.29 -3.94
CA ILE A 100 -2.23 17.08 -4.77
C ILE A 100 -3.33 17.17 -5.85
N THR A 101 -4.37 17.97 -5.62
CA THR A 101 -5.47 18.15 -6.58
C THR A 101 -5.15 19.15 -7.68
N ALA A 102 -4.10 19.96 -7.51
CA ALA A 102 -3.60 20.86 -8.55
C ALA A 102 -2.98 20.11 -9.75
N VAL A 103 -2.70 18.81 -9.64
CA VAL A 103 -2.05 18.00 -10.69
C VAL A 103 -2.92 16.77 -11.02
N SER A 104 -3.91 16.96 -11.89
CA SER A 104 -4.89 15.93 -12.29
C SER A 104 -4.37 14.84 -13.24
N PHE A 105 -3.13 14.96 -13.72
CA PHE A 105 -2.65 14.21 -14.90
C PHE A 105 -2.12 12.79 -14.60
N GLY A 106 -1.78 12.45 -13.35
CA GLY A 106 -1.14 11.17 -13.02
C GLY A 106 -2.08 9.96 -12.84
N GLN A 107 -3.31 10.18 -12.35
CA GLN A 107 -4.20 9.11 -11.88
C GLN A 107 -4.87 8.32 -13.02
N SER A 108 -5.21 8.99 -14.13
CA SER A 108 -5.87 8.37 -15.29
C SER A 108 -4.96 7.41 -16.05
N MET A 109 -3.66 7.74 -16.17
CA MET A 109 -2.66 6.90 -16.83
C MET A 109 -2.34 5.64 -16.02
N MET A 110 -2.20 5.76 -14.69
CA MET A 110 -2.02 4.61 -13.80
C MET A 110 -3.22 3.65 -13.84
N LYS A 111 -4.43 4.19 -13.89
CA LYS A 111 -5.67 3.39 -14.03
C LYS A 111 -5.72 2.60 -15.35
N ALA A 112 -5.20 3.16 -16.44
CA ALA A 112 -5.15 2.46 -17.73
C ALA A 112 -4.16 1.28 -17.69
N MET A 113 -2.99 1.46 -17.06
CA MET A 113 -1.97 0.41 -16.96
C MET A 113 -2.41 -0.78 -16.08
N MET A 114 -3.07 -0.55 -14.95
CA MET A 114 -3.52 -1.63 -14.05
C MET A 114 -4.62 -2.53 -14.65
N ASN A 115 -5.27 -2.11 -15.74
CA ASN A 115 -6.31 -2.88 -16.40
C ASN A 115 -5.84 -3.55 -17.69
N MET A 116 -4.53 -3.56 -17.99
CA MET A 116 -3.98 -4.17 -19.21
C MET A 116 -3.89 -5.69 -19.17
N ILE A 117 -3.85 -6.32 -17.98
CA ILE A 117 -3.80 -7.78 -17.84
C ILE A 117 -5.15 -8.26 -17.30
N ASP A 118 -5.91 -8.98 -18.13
CA ASP A 118 -7.21 -9.52 -17.75
C ASP A 118 -7.11 -10.76 -16.84
N GLU A 119 -8.22 -11.14 -16.19
CA GLU A 119 -8.21 -12.30 -15.29
C GLU A 119 -7.99 -13.64 -15.99
N GLU A 120 -8.33 -13.76 -17.27
CA GLU A 120 -8.11 -15.01 -18.01
C GLU A 120 -6.62 -15.22 -18.22
N GLN A 121 -5.89 -14.17 -18.57
CA GLN A 121 -4.42 -14.16 -18.65
C GLN A 121 -3.79 -14.48 -17.29
N LYS A 122 -4.26 -13.84 -16.20
CA LYS A 122 -3.78 -14.14 -14.84
C LYS A 122 -4.07 -15.59 -14.43
N LYS A 123 -5.23 -16.13 -14.82
CA LYS A 123 -5.60 -17.53 -14.54
C LYS A 123 -4.73 -18.50 -15.34
N SER A 124 -4.59 -18.29 -16.64
CA SER A 124 -3.73 -19.12 -17.51
C SER A 124 -2.29 -19.14 -17.01
N PHE A 125 -1.77 -17.99 -16.59
CA PHE A 125 -0.44 -17.87 -15.99
C PHE A 125 -0.29 -18.73 -14.73
N ARG A 126 -1.27 -18.70 -13.82
CA ARG A 126 -1.27 -19.54 -12.61
C ARG A 126 -1.31 -21.04 -12.94
N GLU A 127 -2.12 -21.43 -13.92
CA GLU A 127 -2.24 -22.81 -14.39
C GLU A 127 -0.92 -23.33 -14.97
N GLN A 128 -0.27 -22.53 -15.83
CA GLN A 128 1.04 -22.86 -16.41
C GLN A 128 2.12 -23.06 -15.35
N LEU A 129 2.07 -22.28 -14.26
CA LEU A 129 3.02 -22.38 -13.16
C LEU A 129 2.64 -23.46 -12.13
N ASN A 130 1.48 -24.10 -12.30
CA ASN A 130 0.89 -25.02 -11.33
C ASN A 130 0.81 -24.40 -9.91
N ILE A 131 0.36 -23.15 -9.85
CA ILE A 131 0.16 -22.40 -8.59
C ILE A 131 -1.31 -22.49 -8.19
N ASN A 132 -1.56 -22.96 -6.97
CA ASN A 132 -2.88 -22.97 -6.38
C ASN A 132 -3.04 -21.81 -5.37
N PRO A 133 -3.89 -20.81 -5.65
CA PRO A 133 -4.13 -19.67 -4.76
C PRO A 133 -4.55 -20.05 -3.33
N LEU A 134 -5.33 -21.12 -3.18
CA LEU A 134 -5.77 -21.58 -1.86
C LEU A 134 -4.60 -22.12 -1.03
N ARG A 135 -3.60 -22.69 -1.69
CA ARG A 135 -2.41 -23.24 -1.03
C ARG A 135 -1.44 -22.12 -0.65
N ILE A 136 -1.13 -21.22 -1.59
CA ILE A 136 -0.14 -20.14 -1.37
C ILE A 136 -0.60 -19.14 -0.30
N ASN A 137 -1.92 -18.94 -0.10
CA ASN A 137 -2.44 -18.05 0.95
C ASN A 137 -2.13 -18.51 2.38
N ASN A 138 -1.73 -19.76 2.57
CA ASN A 138 -1.33 -20.30 3.87
C ASN A 138 0.18 -20.24 4.11
N TYR A 139 0.96 -19.74 3.15
CA TYR A 139 2.40 -19.63 3.27
C TYR A 139 2.81 -18.39 4.05
N SER A 140 3.85 -18.55 4.86
CA SER A 140 4.64 -17.46 5.42
C SER A 140 5.32 -16.67 4.28
N PRO A 141 5.75 -15.42 4.52
CA PRO A 141 6.44 -14.62 3.53
C PRO A 141 7.63 -15.34 2.87
N LYS A 142 8.45 -16.04 3.66
CA LYS A 142 9.58 -16.84 3.18
C LYS A 142 9.14 -17.98 2.27
N GLU A 143 8.12 -18.74 2.68
CA GLU A 143 7.57 -19.83 1.88
C GLU A 143 6.96 -19.34 0.56
N VAL A 144 6.37 -18.14 0.52
CA VAL A 144 5.91 -17.51 -0.74
C VAL A 144 7.09 -17.25 -1.67
N ILE A 145 8.14 -16.61 -1.15
CA ILE A 145 9.36 -16.29 -1.90
C ILE A 145 10.02 -17.57 -2.43
N GLU A 146 10.19 -18.57 -1.57
CA GLU A 146 10.75 -19.88 -1.92
C GLU A 146 9.90 -20.58 -2.96
N HIS A 147 8.58 -20.64 -2.79
CA HIS A 147 7.67 -21.29 -3.74
C HIS A 147 7.80 -20.66 -5.13
N ILE A 148 7.89 -19.34 -5.22
CA ILE A 148 8.06 -18.66 -6.49
C ILE A 148 9.47 -18.92 -7.06
N ASN A 149 10.49 -18.95 -6.21
CA ASN A 149 11.85 -19.30 -6.62
C ASN A 149 11.97 -20.76 -7.12
N THR A 150 11.12 -21.70 -6.67
CA THR A 150 11.09 -23.05 -7.27
C THR A 150 10.58 -23.06 -8.71
N LYS A 151 9.94 -21.97 -9.16
CA LYS A 151 9.40 -21.82 -10.51
C LYS A 151 10.32 -21.01 -11.44
N LEU A 152 11.53 -20.65 -10.97
CA LEU A 152 12.54 -19.89 -11.72
C LEU A 152 12.80 -20.42 -13.14
N GLY A 153 12.87 -21.74 -13.32
CA GLY A 153 13.10 -22.35 -14.65
C GLY A 153 11.97 -22.09 -15.65
N LEU A 154 10.76 -21.78 -15.20
CA LEU A 154 9.64 -21.35 -16.04
C LEU A 154 9.68 -19.84 -16.35
N PHE A 155 10.54 -19.09 -15.65
CA PHE A 155 10.78 -17.66 -15.79
C PHE A 155 12.15 -17.35 -16.41
N GLY A 156 12.78 -18.29 -17.10
CA GLY A 156 14.14 -18.10 -17.65
C GLY A 156 15.19 -17.87 -16.56
N ASP A 157 15.05 -18.53 -15.42
CA ASP A 157 15.90 -18.45 -14.23
C ASP A 157 15.91 -17.08 -13.53
N MET A 158 14.80 -16.34 -13.62
CA MET A 158 14.69 -14.98 -13.07
C MET A 158 13.84 -14.92 -11.80
N SER A 159 14.44 -14.44 -10.70
CA SER A 159 13.71 -14.20 -9.44
C SER A 159 12.67 -13.11 -9.60
N ILE A 160 11.69 -13.06 -8.70
CA ILE A 160 10.65 -12.01 -8.69
C ILE A 160 11.29 -10.63 -8.73
N VAL A 161 12.31 -10.41 -7.90
CA VAL A 161 13.05 -9.15 -7.85
C VAL A 161 13.58 -8.83 -9.24
N LYS A 162 14.22 -9.79 -9.90
CA LYS A 162 14.76 -9.61 -11.26
C LYS A 162 13.66 -9.36 -12.30
N MET A 163 12.50 -9.97 -12.19
CA MET A 163 11.36 -9.71 -13.06
C MET A 163 10.79 -8.30 -12.87
N VAL A 164 10.68 -7.83 -11.62
CA VAL A 164 10.26 -6.47 -11.31
C VAL A 164 11.31 -5.47 -11.83
N GLU A 165 12.59 -5.69 -11.57
CA GLU A 165 13.68 -4.83 -12.07
C GLU A 165 13.68 -4.77 -13.60
N GLN A 166 13.54 -5.90 -14.29
CA GLN A 166 13.45 -5.90 -15.76
C GLN A 166 12.22 -5.15 -16.27
N SER A 167 11.06 -5.33 -15.64
CA SER A 167 9.86 -4.58 -16.02
C SER A 167 10.06 -3.07 -15.86
N ILE A 168 10.82 -2.66 -14.84
CA ILE A 168 11.24 -1.28 -14.64
C ILE A 168 12.20 -0.85 -15.76
N ASP A 169 13.23 -1.64 -16.06
CA ASP A 169 14.23 -1.33 -17.09
C ASP A 169 13.63 -1.13 -18.49
N PHE A 170 12.59 -1.91 -18.82
CA PHE A 170 11.86 -1.76 -20.10
C PHE A 170 10.92 -0.55 -20.13
N HIS A 171 10.62 0.06 -18.98
CA HIS A 171 9.75 1.23 -18.93
C HIS A 171 10.51 2.49 -19.38
N PRO A 172 9.93 3.38 -20.21
CA PRO A 172 10.59 4.60 -20.69
C PRO A 172 11.11 5.53 -19.56
N GLN A 173 10.48 5.46 -18.39
CA GLN A 173 10.85 6.21 -17.18
C GLN A 173 11.51 5.33 -16.11
N GLY A 174 11.89 4.09 -16.42
CA GLY A 174 12.43 3.12 -15.46
C GLY A 174 13.62 3.65 -14.66
N LYS A 175 14.46 4.46 -15.30
CA LYS A 175 15.64 5.07 -14.66
C LYS A 175 15.32 6.03 -13.52
N THR A 176 14.09 6.57 -13.46
CA THR A 176 13.64 7.45 -12.37
C THR A 176 12.84 6.70 -11.30
N PHE A 177 12.59 5.41 -11.49
CA PHE A 177 11.75 4.64 -10.58
C PHE A 177 12.51 4.27 -9.30
N GLY A 178 11.87 4.56 -8.17
CA GLY A 178 12.39 4.28 -6.83
C GLY A 178 11.84 2.99 -6.23
N LEU A 179 12.03 2.85 -4.93
CA LEU A 179 11.48 1.72 -4.17
C LEU A 179 9.94 1.70 -4.17
N HIS A 180 9.29 2.86 -4.27
CA HIS A 180 7.83 2.94 -4.35
C HIS A 180 7.27 2.16 -5.56
N ASN A 181 7.90 2.31 -6.74
CA ASN A 181 7.48 1.57 -7.95
C ASN A 181 7.74 0.08 -7.83
N ARG A 182 8.85 -0.30 -7.18
CA ARG A 182 9.22 -1.69 -6.93
C ARG A 182 8.23 -2.41 -6.01
N ILE A 183 7.78 -1.73 -4.95
CA ILE A 183 6.74 -2.24 -4.06
C ILE A 183 5.41 -2.37 -4.80
N ALA A 184 5.01 -1.37 -5.60
CA ALA A 184 3.80 -1.44 -6.41
C ALA A 184 3.82 -2.61 -7.42
N GLY A 185 4.94 -2.76 -8.14
CA GLY A 185 5.14 -3.88 -9.07
C GLY A 185 5.11 -5.24 -8.38
N LEU A 186 5.72 -5.35 -7.19
CA LEU A 186 5.66 -6.57 -6.40
C LEU A 186 4.23 -6.90 -5.94
N PHE A 187 3.46 -5.90 -5.50
CA PHE A 187 2.05 -6.07 -5.11
C PHE A 187 1.20 -6.60 -6.26
N GLU A 188 1.42 -6.11 -7.48
CA GLU A 188 0.72 -6.61 -8.67
C GLU A 188 1.16 -8.04 -9.01
N PHE A 189 2.46 -8.34 -8.90
CA PHE A 189 2.99 -9.66 -9.19
C PHE A 189 2.45 -10.73 -8.22
N ILE A 190 2.48 -10.46 -6.91
CA ILE A 190 1.98 -11.42 -5.92
C ILE A 190 0.45 -11.60 -6.00
N ASP A 191 -0.27 -10.57 -6.44
CA ASP A 191 -1.70 -10.68 -6.75
C ASP A 191 -1.95 -11.56 -7.98
N MET A 192 -1.16 -11.37 -9.04
CA MET A 192 -1.23 -12.16 -10.27
C MET A 192 -1.07 -13.66 -10.00
N ILE A 193 -0.09 -14.07 -9.18
CA ILE A 193 0.10 -15.48 -8.78
C ILE A 193 -0.98 -15.99 -7.81
N GLY A 194 -1.83 -15.10 -7.29
CA GLY A 194 -2.98 -15.46 -6.45
C GLY A 194 -2.76 -15.34 -4.94
N TYR A 195 -1.62 -14.79 -4.49
CA TYR A 195 -1.34 -14.60 -3.07
C TYR A 195 -2.13 -13.42 -2.50
N TRP A 196 -3.03 -13.72 -1.56
CA TRP A 196 -4.00 -12.79 -0.97
C TRP A 196 -4.66 -11.90 -2.02
N LYS A 197 -5.00 -12.49 -3.17
CA LYS A 197 -5.47 -11.73 -4.32
C LYS A 197 -6.76 -10.98 -4.05
N ASP A 198 -6.90 -9.82 -4.67
CA ASP A 198 -8.14 -9.06 -4.64
C ASP A 198 -9.15 -9.59 -5.66
N LYS A 199 -10.42 -9.29 -5.44
CA LYS A 199 -11.46 -9.57 -6.44
C LYS A 199 -11.19 -8.72 -7.68
N TYR A 200 -11.28 -9.27 -8.89
CA TYR A 200 -11.06 -8.47 -10.09
C TYR A 200 -12.25 -7.53 -10.37
N THR A 201 -12.12 -6.29 -9.93
CA THR A 201 -13.05 -5.20 -10.23
C THR A 201 -12.25 -3.92 -10.36
N GLN A 202 -12.76 -2.92 -11.09
CA GLN A 202 -12.09 -1.61 -11.17
C GLN A 202 -11.87 -0.99 -9.78
N LYS A 203 -12.80 -1.21 -8.84
CA LYS A 203 -12.70 -0.75 -7.46
C LYS A 203 -11.54 -1.42 -6.72
N SER A 204 -11.38 -2.73 -6.89
CA SER A 204 -10.31 -3.49 -6.23
C SER A 204 -8.93 -3.22 -6.80
N ASN A 205 -8.80 -3.08 -8.12
CA ASN A 205 -7.53 -2.73 -8.76
C ASN A 205 -7.03 -1.38 -8.24
N TYR A 206 -7.96 -0.44 -8.04
CA TYR A 206 -7.66 0.87 -7.48
C TYR A 206 -7.26 0.79 -5.99
N ALA A 207 -7.97 0.03 -5.16
CA ALA A 207 -7.60 -0.18 -3.76
C ALA A 207 -6.17 -0.74 -3.62
N ARG A 208 -5.79 -1.69 -4.48
CA ARG A 208 -4.45 -2.28 -4.48
C ARG A 208 -3.32 -1.28 -4.73
N LEU A 209 -3.57 -0.28 -5.58
CA LEU A 209 -2.60 0.81 -5.80
C LEU A 209 -2.33 1.55 -4.49
N TRP A 210 -3.38 1.89 -3.77
CA TRP A 210 -3.28 2.58 -2.49
C TRP A 210 -2.67 1.71 -1.41
N ASP A 211 -3.05 0.43 -1.33
CA ASP A 211 -2.40 -0.54 -0.43
C ASP A 211 -0.88 -0.56 -0.62
N SER A 212 -0.42 -0.53 -1.88
CA SER A 212 1.02 -0.50 -2.18
C SER A 212 1.68 0.83 -1.77
N ASN A 213 0.97 1.96 -1.90
CA ASN A 213 1.44 3.26 -1.43
C ASN A 213 1.52 3.31 0.10
N HIS A 214 0.50 2.82 0.80
CA HIS A 214 0.51 2.73 2.26
C HIS A 214 1.63 1.82 2.76
N CYS A 215 1.82 0.66 2.10
CA CYS A 215 2.95 -0.24 2.35
C CYS A 215 4.30 0.46 2.17
N TYR A 216 4.48 1.25 1.10
CA TYR A 216 5.71 2.01 0.86
C TYR A 216 5.97 3.05 1.96
N PHE A 217 4.98 3.86 2.35
CA PHE A 217 5.20 4.83 3.42
C PHE A 217 5.42 4.17 4.79
N GLY A 218 4.90 2.96 4.99
CA GLY A 218 5.13 2.16 6.19
C GLY A 218 6.60 1.91 6.50
N ILE A 219 7.45 1.80 5.48
CA ILE A 219 8.88 1.46 5.62
C ILE A 219 9.67 2.52 6.41
N PHE A 220 9.17 3.75 6.48
CA PHE A 220 9.82 4.87 7.18
C PHE A 220 9.47 4.94 8.66
N CYS A 221 8.75 3.93 9.16
CA CYS A 221 8.30 3.78 10.53
C CYS A 221 8.73 2.44 11.13
N ASP A 222 8.67 2.34 12.46
CA ASP A 222 8.84 1.06 13.14
C ASP A 222 7.66 0.12 12.91
N TYR A 223 6.47 0.67 12.71
CA TYR A 223 5.22 -0.06 12.50
C TYR A 223 4.47 0.43 11.25
N PHE A 224 3.90 -0.51 10.50
CA PHE A 224 2.84 -0.30 9.54
C PHE A 224 1.56 -0.95 10.06
N ILE A 225 0.52 -0.15 10.28
CA ILE A 225 -0.72 -0.61 10.91
C ILE A 225 -1.86 -0.61 9.89
N SER A 226 -2.46 -1.78 9.66
CA SER A 226 -3.57 -1.97 8.72
C SER A 226 -4.51 -3.06 9.22
N ASN A 227 -5.82 -2.84 9.18
CA ASN A 227 -6.81 -3.88 9.51
C ASN A 227 -7.12 -4.81 8.32
N ASP A 228 -6.71 -4.44 7.09
CA ASP A 228 -6.80 -5.32 5.94
C ASP A 228 -5.74 -6.44 5.99
N ARG A 229 -6.23 -7.68 6.16
CA ARG A 229 -5.38 -8.88 6.21
C ARG A 229 -4.65 -9.13 4.89
N ARG A 230 -5.23 -8.81 3.73
CA ARG A 230 -4.56 -8.95 2.42
C ARG A 230 -3.37 -8.00 2.34
N THR A 231 -3.58 -6.72 2.65
CA THR A 231 -2.54 -5.68 2.64
C THR A 231 -1.41 -6.04 3.57
N ARG A 232 -1.71 -6.50 4.81
CA ARG A 232 -0.67 -6.95 5.75
C ARG A 232 0.17 -8.11 5.21
N ASN A 233 -0.45 -9.16 4.66
CA ASN A 233 0.31 -10.30 4.14
C ASN A 233 1.17 -9.93 2.93
N LYS A 234 0.64 -9.11 2.01
CA LYS A 234 1.38 -8.58 0.87
C LYS A 234 2.56 -7.69 1.32
N ALA A 235 2.35 -6.83 2.31
CA ALA A 235 3.38 -5.97 2.89
C ALA A 235 4.51 -6.79 3.56
N LYS A 236 4.18 -7.84 4.32
CA LYS A 236 5.19 -8.73 4.92
C LYS A 236 6.09 -9.39 3.87
N VAL A 237 5.54 -9.82 2.73
CA VAL A 237 6.34 -10.34 1.61
C VAL A 237 7.27 -9.25 1.05
N ALA A 238 6.77 -8.04 0.83
CA ALA A 238 7.59 -6.93 0.37
C ALA A 238 8.72 -6.61 1.35
N TYR A 239 8.43 -6.58 2.64
CA TYR A 239 9.42 -6.23 3.66
C TYR A 239 10.47 -7.33 3.82
N GLU A 240 10.10 -8.60 3.72
CA GLU A 240 11.06 -9.71 3.68
C GLU A 240 11.98 -9.61 2.45
N ILE A 241 11.43 -9.35 1.26
CA ILE A 241 12.21 -9.24 0.01
C ILE A 241 13.23 -8.09 0.07
N TYR A 242 12.82 -6.92 0.57
CA TYR A 242 13.66 -5.74 0.62
C TYR A 242 14.40 -5.57 1.95
N ASN A 243 14.39 -6.59 2.82
CA ASN A 243 15.03 -6.60 4.14
C ASN A 243 14.65 -5.37 5.00
N ILE A 244 13.36 -5.03 5.01
CA ILE A 244 12.78 -3.90 5.75
C ILE A 244 12.38 -4.38 7.15
N ALA A 245 12.86 -3.68 8.18
CA ALA A 245 12.65 -4.07 9.58
C ALA A 245 11.30 -3.62 10.18
N THR A 246 10.49 -2.85 9.45
CA THR A 246 9.18 -2.39 9.88
C THR A 246 8.27 -3.56 10.23
N LYS A 247 7.59 -3.48 11.37
CA LYS A 247 6.61 -4.48 11.81
C LYS A 247 5.25 -4.21 11.18
N VAL A 248 4.60 -5.24 10.66
CA VAL A 248 3.26 -5.14 10.08
C VAL A 248 2.24 -5.74 11.04
N THR A 249 1.25 -4.96 11.45
CA THR A 249 0.26 -5.34 12.47
C THR A 249 -1.12 -4.78 12.17
N SER A 250 -2.15 -5.35 12.77
CA SER A 250 -3.49 -4.76 12.87
C SER A 250 -3.56 -3.76 14.03
N SER A 251 -4.72 -3.10 14.15
CA SER A 251 -5.01 -2.17 15.23
C SER A 251 -5.10 -2.83 16.62
N THR A 252 -5.23 -4.17 16.67
CA THR A 252 -5.25 -4.95 17.92
C THR A 252 -3.88 -5.48 18.32
N GLY A 253 -2.81 -5.12 17.58
CA GLY A 253 -1.46 -5.63 17.82
C GLY A 253 -1.20 -7.03 17.25
N SER A 254 -2.16 -7.61 16.54
CA SER A 254 -1.97 -8.91 15.87
C SER A 254 -1.26 -8.75 14.53
N GLU A 255 -0.22 -9.56 14.31
CA GLU A 255 0.54 -9.61 13.06
C GLU A 255 -0.24 -10.29 11.93
#